data_AF-A0A660RFU6-F1
#
_entry.id   AF-A0A660RFU6-F1
#
_cell.length_a   1.000
_cell.length_b   1.000
_cell.length_c   1.000
_cell.angle_alpha   90.00
_cell.angle_beta   90.00
_cell.angle_gamma   90.00
#
_symmetry.space_group_name_H-M   'P 1'
#
loop_
_entity.id
_entity.type
_entity.pdbx_description
1 polymer ?
#
loop_
_entity_poly.entity_id
_entity_poly.type
_entity_poly.pdbx_seq_one_letter_code
_entity_poly.pdbx_strand_id
1 'polypeptide(L)'
;MKENENWEDVLRLVEKRFEKYNWIHLYPNTCAVLTALWYGKGDFDRSMEIVLLFGYDVDCNAGEVGTILGVMNGYSGIPKKWIEPLGGELRTYLRDFRVIDLERFTDEFSKIMLV
;
A
#
# COMPACT_ATOMS: atom_id res chain seq x y z
N MET A 1 -18.93 -4.21 -4.01
CA MET A 1 -17.95 -5.28 -4.29
C MET A 1 -18.62 -6.60 -4.64
N LYS A 2 -19.53 -7.15 -3.83
CA LYS A 2 -20.24 -8.41 -4.16
C LYS A 2 -21.04 -8.40 -5.48
N GLU A 3 -21.41 -7.22 -5.96
CA GLU A 3 -22.21 -7.04 -7.19
C GLU A 3 -21.37 -6.74 -8.43
N ASN A 4 -20.06 -6.52 -8.30
CA ASN A 4 -19.18 -6.22 -9.44
C ASN A 4 -18.20 -7.38 -9.63
N GLU A 5 -18.16 -7.97 -10.83
CA GLU A 5 -17.28 -9.09 -11.13
C GLU A 5 -15.80 -8.67 -11.19
N ASN A 6 -15.53 -7.43 -11.64
CA ASN A 6 -14.19 -6.91 -11.86
C ASN A 6 -13.96 -5.59 -11.09
N TRP A 7 -12.69 -5.30 -10.78
CA TRP A 7 -12.31 -4.12 -9.98
C TRP A 7 -12.41 -2.82 -10.78
N GLU A 8 -12.28 -2.89 -12.11
CA GLU A 8 -12.41 -1.78 -13.04
C GLU A 8 -13.82 -1.17 -13.00
N ASP A 9 -14.84 -1.99 -12.75
CA ASP A 9 -16.21 -1.50 -12.57
C ASP A 9 -16.35 -0.71 -11.26
N VAL A 10 -15.64 -1.15 -10.21
CA VAL A 10 -15.57 -0.40 -8.95
C VAL A 10 -14.87 0.94 -9.16
N LEU A 11 -13.78 0.98 -9.94
CA LEU A 11 -13.10 2.24 -10.30
C LEU A 11 -14.08 3.22 -10.96
N ARG A 12 -14.79 2.80 -12.01
CA ARG A 12 -15.77 3.65 -12.71
C ARG A 12 -16.87 4.17 -11.78
N LEU A 13 -17.34 3.34 -10.84
CA LEU A 13 -18.32 3.76 -9.84
C LEU A 13 -17.76 4.79 -8.86
N VAL A 14 -16.51 4.61 -8.41
CA VAL A 14 -15.82 5.51 -7.48
C VAL A 14 -15.53 6.85 -8.15
N GLU A 15 -15.00 6.84 -9.38
CA GLU A 15 -14.79 8.05 -10.20
C GLU A 15 -16.08 8.86 -10.32
N LYS A 16 -17.18 8.22 -10.72
CA LYS A 16 -18.47 8.90 -10.85
C LYS A 16 -19.02 9.39 -9.51
N ARG A 17 -18.91 8.59 -8.46
CA ARG A 17 -19.48 8.92 -7.14
C ARG A 17 -18.74 10.07 -6.47
N PHE A 18 -17.43 10.15 -6.67
CA PHE A 18 -16.56 11.10 -5.99
C PHE A 18 -15.96 12.16 -6.92
N GLU A 19 -16.52 12.36 -8.12
CA GLU A 19 -16.06 13.33 -9.14
C GLU A 19 -15.84 14.77 -8.62
N LYS A 20 -16.55 15.15 -7.55
CA LYS A 20 -16.46 16.48 -6.93
C LYS A 20 -15.32 16.62 -5.94
N TYR A 21 -14.73 15.52 -5.50
CA TYR A 21 -13.63 15.51 -4.54
C TYR A 21 -12.29 15.55 -5.27
N ASN A 22 -11.28 16.09 -4.61
CA ASN A 22 -9.91 16.02 -5.11
C ASN A 22 -9.38 14.58 -5.07
N TRP A 23 -8.42 14.26 -5.94
CA TRP A 23 -7.84 12.93 -6.05
C TRP A 23 -7.10 12.45 -4.78
N ILE A 24 -6.65 13.37 -3.90
CA ILE A 24 -6.07 13.02 -2.58
C ILE A 24 -7.12 12.85 -1.46
N HIS A 25 -8.41 13.00 -1.78
CA HIS A 25 -9.45 12.97 -0.75
C HIS A 25 -9.59 11.55 -0.16
N LEU A 26 -9.88 11.47 1.15
CA LEU A 26 -9.97 10.20 1.89
C LEU A 26 -10.88 9.16 1.21
N TYR A 27 -12.10 9.55 0.85
CA TYR A 27 -13.13 8.61 0.36
C TYR A 27 -12.73 7.78 -0.88
N PRO A 28 -12.31 8.37 -2.01
CA PRO A 28 -11.88 7.57 -3.16
C PRO A 28 -10.62 6.74 -2.87
N ASN A 29 -9.70 7.25 -2.05
CA ASN A 29 -8.48 6.53 -1.65
C ASN A 29 -8.78 5.30 -0.77
N THR A 30 -9.67 5.43 0.20
CA THR A 30 -10.17 4.27 0.96
C THR A 30 -10.81 3.23 0.03
N CYS A 31 -11.56 3.66 -1.00
CA CYS A 31 -12.09 2.72 -1.99
C CYS A 31 -10.98 2.03 -2.79
N ALA A 32 -9.91 2.72 -3.16
CA ALA A 32 -8.77 2.14 -3.87
C ALA A 32 -8.13 0.99 -3.06
N VAL A 33 -7.82 1.26 -1.78
CA VAL A 33 -7.20 0.30 -0.86
C VAL A 33 -8.09 -0.92 -0.66
N LEU A 34 -9.37 -0.70 -0.35
CA LEU A 34 -10.31 -1.81 -0.15
C LEU A 34 -10.51 -2.63 -1.42
N THR A 35 -10.54 -1.99 -2.60
CA THR A 35 -10.68 -2.68 -3.88
C THR A 35 -9.46 -3.55 -4.17
N ALA A 36 -8.25 -3.01 -3.97
CA ALA A 36 -7.01 -3.76 -4.13
C ALA A 36 -6.95 -4.99 -3.23
N LEU A 37 -7.26 -4.84 -1.94
CA LEU A 37 -7.26 -5.95 -0.98
C LEU A 37 -8.33 -7.01 -1.33
N TRP A 38 -9.53 -6.57 -1.72
CA TRP A 38 -10.64 -7.46 -2.02
C TRP A 38 -10.39 -8.30 -3.27
N TYR A 39 -10.00 -7.66 -4.38
CA TYR A 39 -9.80 -8.33 -5.67
C TYR A 39 -8.40 -8.96 -5.79
N GLY A 40 -7.44 -8.50 -5.01
CA GLY A 40 -6.10 -9.09 -4.91
C GLY A 40 -6.07 -10.40 -4.12
N LYS A 41 -7.06 -10.67 -3.27
CA LYS A 41 -7.23 -11.96 -2.56
C LYS A 41 -5.98 -12.42 -1.79
N GLY A 42 -5.25 -11.46 -1.21
CA GLY A 42 -4.02 -11.72 -0.45
C GLY A 42 -2.76 -11.89 -1.31
N ASP A 43 -2.88 -11.90 -2.65
CA ASP A 43 -1.73 -11.92 -3.54
C ASP A 43 -1.11 -10.52 -3.64
N PHE A 44 0.19 -10.41 -3.32
CA PHE A 44 0.88 -9.14 -3.23
C PHE A 44 0.99 -8.45 -4.60
N ASP A 45 1.34 -9.20 -5.64
CA ASP A 45 1.53 -8.66 -6.98
C ASP A 45 0.22 -8.15 -7.56
N ARG A 46 -0.85 -8.94 -7.44
CA ARG A 46 -2.16 -8.57 -7.94
C ARG A 46 -2.75 -7.40 -7.17
N SER A 47 -2.59 -7.35 -5.85
CA SER A 47 -3.07 -6.22 -5.05
C SER A 47 -2.33 -4.92 -5.41
N MET A 48 -1.02 -5.00 -5.62
CA MET A 48 -0.23 -3.86 -6.08
C MET A 48 -0.62 -3.41 -7.49
N GLU A 49 -0.79 -4.36 -8.42
CA GLU A 49 -1.28 -4.04 -9.77
C GLU A 49 -2.61 -3.26 -9.72
N ILE A 50 -3.57 -3.75 -8.94
CA ILE A 50 -4.89 -3.10 -8.81
C ILE A 50 -4.75 -1.71 -8.20
N VAL A 51 -4.04 -1.54 -7.08
CA VAL A 51 -3.95 -0.22 -6.41
C VAL A 51 -3.21 0.82 -7.26
N LEU A 52 -2.17 0.39 -7.99
CA LEU A 52 -1.42 1.26 -8.91
C LEU A 52 -2.29 1.69 -10.10
N LEU A 53 -3.07 0.78 -10.68
CA LEU A 53 -3.96 1.10 -11.81
C LEU A 53 -5.23 1.84 -11.38
N PHE A 54 -5.62 1.76 -10.10
CA PHE A 54 -6.75 2.52 -9.56
C PHE A 54 -6.47 4.04 -9.51
N GLY A 55 -5.20 4.45 -9.42
CA GLY A 55 -4.72 5.75 -9.91
C GLY A 55 -4.92 7.01 -9.06
N TYR A 56 -5.47 6.93 -7.84
CA TYR A 56 -5.62 8.08 -6.93
C TYR A 56 -4.30 8.42 -6.20
N ASP A 57 -4.29 8.56 -4.87
CA ASP A 57 -3.09 8.85 -4.07
C ASP A 57 -2.26 7.58 -3.86
N VAL A 58 -1.63 7.14 -4.95
CA VAL A 58 -1.10 5.79 -5.09
C VAL A 58 0.04 5.49 -4.10
N ASP A 59 0.87 6.46 -3.75
CA ASP A 59 1.96 6.27 -2.78
C ASP A 59 1.42 5.93 -1.38
N CYS A 60 0.41 6.66 -0.90
CA CYS A 60 -0.29 6.34 0.35
C CYS A 60 -1.04 5.01 0.25
N ASN A 61 -1.85 4.82 -0.80
CA ASN A 61 -2.68 3.63 -0.95
C ASN A 61 -1.85 2.35 -1.06
N ALA A 62 -0.76 2.37 -1.83
CA ALA A 62 0.15 1.23 -1.95
C ALA A 62 0.87 0.95 -0.62
N GLY A 63 1.23 2.00 0.14
CA GLY A 63 1.77 1.85 1.49
C GLY A 63 0.79 1.14 2.44
N GLU A 64 -0.49 1.50 2.40
CA GLU A 64 -1.54 0.87 3.20
C GLU A 64 -1.77 -0.59 2.79
N VAL A 65 -1.95 -0.86 1.49
CA VAL A 65 -2.14 -2.22 0.94
C VAL A 65 -0.92 -3.10 1.26
N GLY A 66 0.28 -2.60 1.00
CA GLY A 66 1.53 -3.31 1.25
C GLY A 66 1.75 -3.64 2.73
N THR A 67 1.41 -2.70 3.63
CA THR A 67 1.48 -2.92 5.08
C THR A 67 0.54 -4.05 5.51
N ILE A 68 -0.72 -4.00 5.08
CA ILE A 68 -1.71 -5.02 5.43
C ILE A 68 -1.27 -6.40 4.93
N LEU A 69 -0.85 -6.50 3.67
CA LEU A 69 -0.38 -7.76 3.09
C LEU A 69 0.93 -8.25 3.70
N GLY A 70 1.84 -7.34 4.06
CA GLY A 70 3.08 -7.67 4.76
C GLY A 70 2.84 -8.27 6.14
N VAL A 71 1.84 -7.75 6.87
CA VAL A 71 1.41 -8.33 8.16
C VAL A 71 0.73 -9.68 7.94
N MET A 72 -0.17 -9.79 6.97
CA MET A 72 -0.92 -11.02 6.70
C MET A 72 -0.05 -12.18 6.21
N ASN A 73 0.89 -11.89 5.30
CA ASN A 73 1.68 -12.92 4.62
C ASN A 73 3.09 -13.07 5.23
N GLY A 74 3.49 -12.18 6.13
CA GLY A 74 4.85 -12.09 6.66
C GLY A 74 5.88 -11.63 5.63
N TYR A 75 7.11 -11.42 6.08
CA TYR A 75 8.22 -10.94 5.22
C TYR A 75 8.47 -11.86 4.01
N SER A 76 8.41 -13.18 4.20
CA SER A 76 8.58 -14.17 3.11
C SER A 76 7.46 -14.14 2.07
N GLY A 77 6.32 -13.52 2.39
CA GLY A 77 5.18 -13.39 1.49
C GLY A 77 5.27 -12.20 0.53
N ILE A 78 6.30 -11.36 0.65
CA ILE A 78 6.53 -10.22 -0.22
C ILE A 78 7.50 -10.65 -1.36
N PRO A 79 7.11 -10.53 -2.64
CA PRO A 79 7.98 -10.91 -3.75
C PRO A 79 9.27 -10.08 -3.78
N LYS A 80 10.42 -10.74 -3.98
CA LYS A 80 11.76 -10.13 -3.94
C LYS A 80 11.90 -8.89 -4.83
N LYS A 81 11.25 -8.87 -6.00
CA LYS A 81 11.28 -7.71 -6.92
C LYS A 81 10.80 -6.39 -6.29
N TRP A 82 10.00 -6.46 -5.23
CA TRP A 82 9.54 -5.28 -4.48
C TRP A 82 10.51 -4.88 -3.35
N ILE A 83 11.32 -5.81 -2.86
CA ILE A 83 12.25 -5.59 -1.76
C ILE A 83 13.64 -5.18 -2.27
N GLU A 84 14.15 -5.89 -3.28
CA GLU A 84 15.51 -5.71 -3.82
C GLU A 84 15.82 -4.25 -4.20
N PRO A 85 14.90 -3.47 -4.82
CA PRO A 85 15.17 -2.07 -5.18
C PRO A 85 15.31 -1.12 -3.99
N LEU A 86 14.84 -1.50 -2.79
CA LEU A 86 14.90 -0.63 -1.59
C LEU A 86 16.34 -0.47 -1.07
N GLY A 87 17.24 -1.42 -1.39
CA GLY A 87 18.67 -1.29 -1.08
C GLY A 87 19.04 -1.26 0.41
N GLY A 88 18.09 -1.52 1.33
CA GLY A 88 18.33 -1.61 2.77
C GLY A 88 18.54 -0.27 3.49
N GLU A 89 18.57 0.86 2.79
CA GLU A 89 18.79 2.19 3.38
C GLU A 89 17.61 3.14 3.14
N LEU A 90 17.12 3.77 4.20
CA LEU A 90 16.21 4.91 4.13
C LEU A 90 17.00 6.22 4.24
N ARG A 91 16.89 7.08 3.23
CA ARG A 91 17.52 8.41 3.23
C ARG A 91 16.48 9.49 3.48
N THR A 92 16.71 10.32 4.51
CA THR A 92 15.73 11.33 4.95
C THR A 92 16.34 12.72 5.06
N TYR A 93 15.48 13.73 5.14
CA TYR A 93 15.87 15.12 5.42
C TYR A 93 16.03 15.42 6.93
N LEU A 94 15.86 14.43 7.80
CA LEU A 94 16.00 14.60 9.25
C LEU A 94 17.47 14.81 9.61
N ARG A 95 17.77 15.87 10.38
CA ARG A 95 19.14 16.32 10.65
C ARG A 95 20.05 15.21 11.18
N ASP A 96 19.55 14.42 12.12
CA ASP A 96 20.31 13.35 12.81
C ASP A 96 20.03 11.94 12.24
N PHE A 97 19.08 11.81 11.31
CA PHE A 97 18.63 10.53 10.74
C PHE A 97 18.66 10.55 9.21
N ARG A 98 19.72 11.11 8.63
CA ARG A 98 19.84 11.29 7.17
C ARG A 98 19.94 9.99 6.41
N VAL A 99 20.57 8.99 7.00
CA VAL A 99 20.68 7.63 6.47
C VAL A 99 20.36 6.68 7.61
N ILE A 100 19.38 5.82 7.40
CA ILE A 100 18.89 4.86 8.38
C ILE A 100 18.94 3.48 7.72
N ASP A 101 19.58 2.52 8.37
CA ASP A 101 19.51 1.13 7.96
C ASP A 101 18.10 0.58 8.28
N LEU A 102 17.42 0.01 7.28
CA LEU A 102 16.04 -0.42 7.37
C LEU A 102 15.85 -1.56 8.37
N GLU A 103 16.77 -2.54 8.39
CA GLU A 103 16.68 -3.68 9.32
C GLU A 103 16.84 -3.21 10.77
N ARG A 104 17.87 -2.40 11.03
CA ARG A 104 18.10 -1.78 12.34
C ARG A 104 16.90 -0.94 12.76
N PHE A 105 16.31 -0.18 11.83
CA PHE A 105 15.12 0.63 12.13
C PHE A 105 13.94 -0.25 12.54
N THR A 106 13.66 -1.32 11.79
CA THR A 106 12.58 -2.26 12.12
C THR A 106 12.81 -2.97 13.45
N ASP A 107 14.05 -3.36 13.75
CA ASP A 107 14.41 -4.01 15.01
C ASP A 107 14.19 -3.08 16.20
N GLU A 108 14.70 -1.84 16.14
CA GLU A 108 14.51 -0.85 17.21
C GLU A 108 13.03 -0.48 17.39
N PHE A 109 12.31 -0.31 16.28
CA PHE A 109 10.88 0.01 16.32
C PHE A 109 10.05 -1.12 16.96
N SER A 110 10.37 -2.38 16.66
CA SER A 110 9.70 -3.54 17.25
C SER A 110 9.85 -3.59 18.77
N LYS A 111 11.00 -3.19 19.31
CA LYS A 111 11.26 -3.14 20.76
C LYS A 111 10.41 -2.09 21.48
N ILE A 112 10.06 -1.00 20.79
CA ILE A 112 9.23 0.09 21.34
C ILE A 112 7.74 -0.29 21.32
N MET A 113 7.28 -0.99 20.28
CA MET A 113 5.88 -1.36 20.09
C MET A 113 5.43 -2.60 20.88
N LEU A 114 6.36 -3.41 21.36
CA LEU A 114 6.09 -4.64 22.13
C LEU A 114 6.14 -4.42 23.67
N VAL A 115 6.03 -3.18 24.13
CA VAL A 115 5.82 -2.80 25.54
C VAL A 115 4.34 -2.50 25.78
#